data_AF-J6DDF7-F1
#
_entry.id   AF-J6DDF7-F1
#
_cell.length_a   1.000
_cell.length_b   1.000
_cell.length_c   1.000
_cell.angle_alpha   90.00
_cell.angle_beta   90.00
_cell.angle_gamma   90.00
#
_symmetry.space_group_name_H-M   'P 1'
#
loop_
_entity.id
_entity.type
_entity.pdbx_description
1 polymer ?
#
loop_
_entity_poly.entity_id
_entity_poly.type
_entity_poly.pdbx_seq_one_letter_code
_entity_poly.pdbx_strand_id
1 'polypeptide(L)'
;MPLTLSLNTNPLVNRFADPDDLIDTVAHDLRIRDLQLTHEFINPSWQAPVIRRLTRTMSAALQRTGVRVTSGMTGPYGRLNHFGHPDADVRRYYVEWFKTFADITADLGGHSVGTQFAIFTYKDFDDPARREELIKIAIDCWADVAEHARAAGLSYMFWEPMSIGREFGETIAACLSLQERLTAAGMAIPMWMMADIDHGDITSTDPDDYDPYAWARAVPPVSPIIHIKQSLMDKGGHRPFTAEFNAKGRIQPAPLLQALAEGGAKDNEICLELSFKEREPNDRQVIPQIAESVAFWAPHIDTGVADLNI
;
A
#
# COMPACT_ATOMS: atom_id res chain seq x y z
N MET A 1 13.77 8.93 14.89
CA MET A 1 13.48 7.56 14.42
C MET A 1 13.87 7.51 12.97
N PRO A 2 14.64 6.50 12.50
CA PRO A 2 15.04 6.37 11.09
C PRO A 2 13.88 5.91 10.19
N LEU A 3 12.77 6.66 10.19
CA LEU A 3 11.67 6.43 9.26
C LEU A 3 12.09 6.86 7.85
N THR A 4 11.60 6.17 6.83
CA THR A 4 11.76 6.55 5.42
C THR A 4 10.44 7.03 4.84
N LEU A 5 10.50 7.85 3.79
CA LEU A 5 9.32 8.29 3.06
C LEU A 5 9.27 7.61 1.69
N SER A 6 8.11 7.05 1.36
CA SER A 6 7.82 6.50 0.03
C SER A 6 6.55 7.10 -0.58
N LEU A 7 6.32 6.82 -1.85
CA LEU A 7 5.10 7.19 -2.57
C LEU A 7 4.45 5.93 -3.15
N ASN A 8 3.16 5.71 -2.84
CA ASN A 8 2.35 4.78 -3.59
C ASN A 8 2.02 5.39 -4.96
N THR A 9 2.22 4.61 -6.02
CA THR A 9 2.11 5.10 -7.41
C THR A 9 0.67 5.21 -7.95
N ASN A 10 -0.36 4.99 -7.12
CA ASN A 10 -1.79 5.18 -7.43
C ASN A 10 -2.09 6.44 -8.28
N PRO A 11 -1.67 7.66 -7.89
CA PRO A 11 -2.02 8.88 -8.64
C PRO A 11 -1.26 9.00 -9.97
N LEU A 12 -0.27 8.16 -10.24
CA LEU A 12 0.53 8.19 -11.46
C LEU A 12 -0.01 7.23 -12.53
N VAL A 13 -0.85 6.27 -12.14
CA VAL A 13 -1.48 5.31 -13.06
C VAL A 13 -2.28 6.03 -14.15
N ASN A 14 -2.22 5.50 -15.38
CA ASN A 14 -2.76 6.05 -16.64
C ASN A 14 -2.12 7.35 -17.14
N ARG A 15 -1.63 8.20 -16.24
CA ARG A 15 -0.94 9.45 -16.57
C ARG A 15 0.49 9.18 -17.03
N PHE A 16 1.10 8.15 -16.44
CA PHE A 16 2.38 7.57 -16.83
C PHE A 16 2.19 6.09 -17.17
N ALA A 17 3.04 5.57 -18.05
CA ALA A 17 3.02 4.16 -18.45
C ALA A 17 4.39 3.66 -18.89
N ASP A 18 5.21 4.51 -19.51
CA ASP A 18 6.60 4.19 -19.83
C ASP A 18 7.45 4.19 -18.54
N PRO A 19 8.22 3.11 -18.25
CA PRO A 19 9.08 3.06 -17.07
C PRO A 19 10.11 4.21 -16.98
N ASP A 20 10.70 4.65 -18.10
CA ASP A 20 11.67 5.74 -18.07
C ASP A 20 10.97 7.06 -17.71
N ASP A 21 9.82 7.36 -18.33
CA ASP A 21 9.03 8.57 -18.07
C ASP A 21 8.56 8.64 -16.60
N LEU A 22 8.04 7.52 -16.07
CA LEU A 22 7.62 7.42 -14.67
C LEU A 22 8.79 7.69 -13.72
N ILE A 23 9.90 6.96 -13.88
CA ILE A 23 11.00 6.99 -12.92
C ILE A 23 11.81 8.29 -13.02
N ASP A 24 12.00 8.82 -14.23
CA ASP A 24 12.66 10.12 -14.40
C ASP A 24 11.81 11.24 -13.78
N THR A 25 10.48 11.21 -13.95
CA THR A 25 9.57 12.17 -13.28
C THR A 25 9.66 12.06 -11.76
N VAL A 26 9.65 10.84 -11.21
CA VAL A 26 9.80 10.63 -9.76
C VAL A 26 11.12 11.22 -9.24
N ALA A 27 12.22 10.95 -9.94
CA ALA A 27 13.54 11.41 -9.53
C ALA A 27 13.67 12.94 -9.62
N HIS A 28 13.36 13.53 -10.77
CA HIS A 28 13.64 14.93 -11.06
C HIS A 28 12.59 15.89 -10.47
N ASP A 29 11.30 15.56 -10.59
CA ASP A 29 10.20 16.46 -10.21
C ASP A 29 9.69 16.18 -8.80
N LEU A 30 9.54 14.90 -8.41
CA LEU A 30 9.00 14.54 -7.09
C LEU A 30 10.08 14.48 -6.00
N ARG A 31 11.34 14.19 -6.39
CA ARG A 31 12.52 14.16 -5.51
C ARG A 31 12.36 13.24 -4.29
N ILE A 32 11.83 12.04 -4.55
CA ILE A 32 11.66 10.98 -3.56
C ILE A 32 12.32 9.70 -4.06
N ARG A 33 12.98 8.95 -3.16
CA ARG A 33 13.70 7.72 -3.52
C ARG A 33 12.79 6.51 -3.61
N ASP A 34 11.94 6.29 -2.63
CA ASP A 34 11.26 5.01 -2.43
C ASP A 34 9.84 5.02 -3.01
N LEU A 35 9.48 3.95 -3.72
CA LEU A 35 8.18 3.74 -4.33
C LEU A 35 7.54 2.44 -3.84
N GLN A 36 6.25 2.53 -3.55
CA GLN A 36 5.35 1.39 -3.59
C GLN A 36 4.71 1.32 -4.99
N LEU A 37 5.21 0.37 -5.79
CA LEU A 37 4.82 0.22 -7.19
C LEU A 37 3.46 -0.47 -7.30
N THR A 38 2.56 0.11 -8.10
CA THR A 38 1.27 -0.51 -8.37
C THR A 38 1.32 -1.40 -9.60
N HIS A 39 0.48 -2.43 -9.60
CA HIS A 39 0.51 -3.49 -10.62
C HIS A 39 0.29 -3.02 -12.07
N GLU A 40 -0.30 -1.85 -12.31
CA GLU A 40 -0.68 -1.39 -13.63
C GLU A 40 0.52 -1.11 -14.55
N PHE A 41 1.67 -0.74 -13.98
CA PHE A 41 2.88 -0.44 -14.75
C PHE A 41 3.56 -1.70 -15.31
N ILE A 42 3.51 -2.80 -14.57
CA ILE A 42 3.96 -4.12 -15.01
C ILE A 42 2.93 -5.15 -14.56
N ASN A 43 1.91 -5.37 -15.40
CA ASN A 43 0.76 -6.18 -14.99
C ASN A 43 1.09 -7.68 -15.05
N PRO A 44 0.88 -8.43 -13.95
CA PRO A 44 1.09 -9.88 -13.91
C PRO A 44 0.20 -10.67 -14.89
N SER A 45 -0.90 -10.08 -15.39
CA SER A 45 -1.76 -10.68 -16.41
C SER A 45 -1.17 -10.65 -17.83
N TRP A 46 -0.10 -9.89 -18.08
CA TRP A 46 0.50 -9.78 -19.40
C TRP A 46 1.30 -11.02 -19.80
N GLN A 47 1.65 -11.13 -21.08
CA GLN A 47 2.48 -12.23 -21.55
C GLN A 47 3.86 -12.17 -20.89
N ALA A 48 4.37 -13.32 -20.43
CA ALA A 48 5.66 -13.40 -19.73
C ALA A 48 6.84 -12.69 -20.46
N PRO A 49 6.97 -12.71 -21.80
CA PRO A 49 8.01 -11.94 -22.48
C PRO A 49 7.84 -10.41 -22.34
N VAL A 50 6.61 -9.91 -22.24
CA VAL A 50 6.30 -8.49 -22.03
C VAL A 50 6.68 -8.08 -20.61
N ILE A 51 6.27 -8.86 -19.61
CA ILE A 51 6.64 -8.66 -18.20
C ILE A 51 8.15 -8.55 -18.06
N ARG A 52 8.91 -9.58 -18.49
CA ARG A 52 10.39 -9.58 -18.39
C ARG A 52 11.05 -8.40 -19.09
N ARG A 53 10.53 -7.96 -20.24
CA ARG A 53 11.09 -6.81 -20.95
C ARG A 53 10.87 -5.51 -20.17
N LEU A 54 9.66 -5.29 -19.65
CA LEU A 54 9.33 -4.08 -18.89
C LEU A 54 10.00 -4.07 -17.52
N THR A 55 10.10 -5.21 -16.83
CA THR A 55 10.87 -5.33 -15.58
C THR A 55 12.34 -4.93 -15.77
N ARG A 56 12.98 -5.38 -16.86
CA ARG A 56 14.36 -4.95 -17.18
C ARG A 56 14.47 -3.46 -17.50
N THR A 57 13.46 -2.90 -18.17
CA THR A 57 13.43 -1.47 -18.52
C THR A 57 13.31 -0.63 -17.24
N MET A 58 12.36 -0.98 -16.37
CA MET A 58 12.18 -0.36 -15.06
C MET A 58 13.44 -0.50 -14.19
N SER A 59 14.03 -1.70 -14.10
CA SER A 59 15.26 -1.94 -13.34
C SER A 59 16.42 -1.04 -13.80
N ALA A 60 16.59 -0.87 -15.12
CA ALA A 60 17.60 0.05 -15.66
C ALA A 60 17.31 1.52 -15.31
N ALA A 61 16.04 1.95 -15.32
CA ALA A 61 15.64 3.30 -14.92
C ALA A 61 15.90 3.55 -13.42
N LEU A 62 15.57 2.58 -12.56
CA LEU A 62 15.86 2.62 -11.11
C LEU A 62 17.37 2.75 -10.85
N GLN A 63 18.19 1.93 -11.50
CA GLN A 63 19.65 1.99 -11.38
C GLN A 63 20.23 3.33 -11.87
N ARG A 64 19.70 3.86 -12.98
CA ARG A 64 20.13 5.14 -13.57
C ARG A 64 19.85 6.30 -12.63
N THR A 65 18.66 6.35 -12.04
CA THR A 65 18.16 7.52 -11.29
C THR A 65 18.38 7.43 -9.78
N GLY A 66 18.63 6.24 -9.23
CA GLY A 66 18.72 6.01 -7.78
C GLY A 66 17.37 5.80 -7.09
N VAL A 67 16.25 5.93 -7.81
CA VAL A 67 14.91 5.56 -7.32
C VAL A 67 14.86 4.06 -7.01
N ARG A 68 14.06 3.67 -6.02
CA ARG A 68 13.90 2.29 -5.56
C ARG A 68 12.43 1.91 -5.52
N VAL A 69 12.15 0.68 -5.92
CA VAL A 69 10.87 0.02 -5.58
C VAL A 69 11.11 -0.75 -4.30
N THR A 70 10.38 -0.42 -3.23
CA THR A 70 10.50 -1.09 -1.92
C THR A 70 9.41 -2.14 -1.72
N SER A 71 8.25 -1.97 -2.35
CA SER A 71 7.12 -2.91 -2.28
C SER A 71 6.22 -2.84 -3.51
N GLY A 72 5.41 -3.88 -3.70
CA GLY A 72 4.35 -3.97 -4.69
C GLY A 72 2.96 -3.96 -4.04
N MET A 73 2.03 -3.15 -4.57
CA MET A 73 0.64 -3.09 -4.10
C MET A 73 -0.34 -3.15 -5.28
N THR A 74 -1.55 -3.64 -5.07
CA THR A 74 -2.61 -3.48 -6.06
C THR A 74 -3.04 -2.02 -6.15
N GLY A 75 -2.97 -1.46 -7.35
CA GLY A 75 -3.36 -0.08 -7.61
C GLY A 75 -4.88 0.12 -7.68
N PRO A 76 -5.35 1.28 -8.14
CA PRO A 76 -6.77 1.64 -8.11
C PRO A 76 -7.65 0.67 -8.92
N TYR A 77 -7.10 0.01 -9.94
CA TYR A 77 -7.84 -0.96 -10.76
C TYR A 77 -7.69 -2.41 -10.27
N GLY A 78 -7.00 -2.61 -9.16
CA GLY A 78 -6.77 -3.91 -8.53
C GLY A 78 -7.61 -4.15 -7.27
N ARG A 79 -8.51 -3.25 -6.86
CA ARG A 79 -9.39 -3.48 -5.70
C ARG A 79 -10.51 -4.46 -6.04
N LEU A 80 -10.24 -5.75 -5.91
CA LEU A 80 -11.12 -6.84 -6.32
C LEU A 80 -11.33 -7.87 -5.19
N ASN A 81 -12.23 -8.83 -5.42
CA ASN A 81 -12.46 -9.91 -4.46
C ASN A 81 -11.20 -10.74 -4.15
N HIS A 82 -10.33 -10.93 -5.15
CA HIS A 82 -9.12 -11.75 -5.06
C HIS A 82 -9.36 -13.10 -4.37
N PHE A 83 -8.69 -13.35 -3.25
CA PHE A 83 -8.81 -14.59 -2.49
C PHE A 83 -10.16 -14.74 -1.78
N GLY A 84 -10.95 -13.68 -1.70
CA GLY A 84 -12.36 -13.70 -1.28
C GLY A 84 -13.36 -13.96 -2.40
N HIS A 85 -12.91 -14.19 -3.65
CA HIS A 85 -13.82 -14.55 -4.73
C HIS A 85 -14.44 -15.94 -4.46
N PRO A 86 -15.76 -16.15 -4.63
CA PRO A 86 -16.40 -17.43 -4.27
C PRO A 86 -16.03 -18.58 -5.22
N ASP A 87 -15.68 -18.27 -6.48
CA ASP A 87 -15.22 -19.24 -7.47
C ASP A 87 -13.75 -19.66 -7.24
N ALA A 88 -13.49 -20.96 -7.23
CA ALA A 88 -12.17 -21.52 -6.93
C ALA A 88 -11.13 -21.29 -8.04
N ASP A 89 -11.54 -21.31 -9.31
CA ASP A 89 -10.63 -21.10 -10.44
C ASP A 89 -10.24 -19.63 -10.56
N VAL A 90 -11.16 -18.72 -10.22
CA VAL A 90 -10.83 -17.28 -10.12
C VAL A 90 -9.86 -17.03 -8.97
N ARG A 91 -10.02 -17.67 -7.80
CA ARG A 91 -9.01 -17.57 -6.73
C ARG A 91 -7.66 -18.13 -7.18
N ARG A 92 -7.65 -19.28 -7.86
CA ARG A 92 -6.42 -19.88 -8.40
C ARG A 92 -5.73 -18.94 -9.39
N TYR A 93 -6.47 -18.27 -10.25
CA TYR A 93 -5.93 -17.24 -11.14
C TYR A 93 -5.22 -16.14 -10.35
N TYR A 94 -5.85 -15.58 -9.32
CA TYR A 94 -5.22 -14.53 -8.52
C TYR A 94 -4.04 -15.04 -7.70
N VAL A 95 -4.04 -16.30 -7.24
CA VAL A 95 -2.86 -16.88 -6.59
C VAL A 95 -1.66 -16.85 -7.54
N GLU A 96 -1.81 -17.35 -8.77
CA GLU A 96 -0.72 -17.34 -9.77
C GLU A 96 -0.35 -15.91 -10.21
N TRP A 97 -1.33 -15.01 -10.23
CA TRP A 97 -1.12 -13.59 -10.51
C TRP A 97 -0.24 -12.94 -9.43
N PHE A 98 -0.52 -13.18 -8.13
CA PHE A 98 0.27 -12.63 -7.03
C PHE A 98 1.67 -13.26 -6.93
N LYS A 99 1.83 -14.53 -7.33
CA LYS A 99 3.16 -15.14 -7.49
C LYS A 99 4.00 -14.40 -8.52
N THR A 100 3.41 -14.11 -9.69
CA THR A 100 4.07 -13.31 -10.73
C THR A 100 4.33 -11.86 -10.26
N PHE A 101 3.43 -11.27 -9.46
CA PHE A 101 3.66 -9.93 -8.89
C PHE A 101 4.80 -9.90 -7.87
N ALA A 102 4.96 -10.98 -7.09
CA ALA A 102 6.11 -11.17 -6.21
C ALA A 102 7.41 -11.26 -7.01
N ASP A 103 7.44 -12.01 -8.12
CA ASP A 103 8.60 -12.08 -9.01
C ASP A 103 8.99 -10.70 -9.55
N ILE A 104 8.02 -9.94 -10.07
CA ILE A 104 8.25 -8.58 -10.58
C ILE A 104 8.82 -7.69 -9.49
N THR A 105 8.23 -7.72 -8.30
CA THR A 105 8.66 -6.87 -7.18
C THR A 105 10.08 -7.21 -6.73
N ALA A 106 10.40 -8.50 -6.61
CA ALA A 106 11.73 -8.97 -6.23
C ALA A 106 12.79 -8.62 -7.29
N ASP A 107 12.48 -8.79 -8.58
CA ASP A 107 13.37 -8.43 -9.69
C ASP A 107 13.71 -6.92 -9.71
N LEU A 108 12.82 -6.07 -9.17
CA LEU A 108 13.03 -4.62 -9.02
C LEU A 108 13.70 -4.23 -7.70
N GLY A 109 14.02 -5.21 -6.83
CA GLY A 109 14.68 -5.00 -5.55
C GLY A 109 13.75 -4.75 -4.36
N GLY A 110 12.43 -4.90 -4.55
CA GLY A 110 11.45 -4.74 -3.47
C GLY A 110 11.45 -5.91 -2.48
N HIS A 111 10.86 -5.68 -1.32
CA HIS A 111 10.90 -6.61 -0.18
C HIS A 111 9.56 -7.24 0.16
N SER A 112 8.46 -6.71 -0.36
CA SER A 112 7.12 -7.20 -0.04
C SER A 112 6.08 -6.92 -1.11
N VAL A 113 5.02 -7.73 -1.13
CA VAL A 113 3.85 -7.55 -2.00
C VAL A 113 2.56 -7.73 -1.21
N GLY A 114 1.50 -7.02 -1.60
CA GLY A 114 0.21 -7.12 -0.93
C GLY A 114 -0.98 -6.50 -1.68
N THR A 115 -2.14 -6.62 -1.02
CA THR A 115 -3.47 -6.11 -1.43
C THR A 115 -4.36 -6.09 -0.17
N GLN A 116 -5.66 -5.83 -0.26
CA GLN A 116 -6.59 -6.13 0.85
C GLN A 116 -6.49 -7.61 1.28
N PHE A 117 -6.85 -7.96 2.52
CA PHE A 117 -6.84 -9.38 2.94
C PHE A 117 -7.69 -10.25 2.01
N ALA A 118 -8.91 -9.78 1.75
CA ALA A 118 -9.86 -10.26 0.77
C ALA A 118 -10.98 -9.23 0.65
N ILE A 119 -11.77 -9.26 -0.42
CA ILE A 119 -13.03 -8.51 -0.48
C ILE A 119 -14.17 -9.50 -0.68
N PHE A 120 -15.08 -9.59 0.29
CA PHE A 120 -16.19 -10.54 0.25
C PHE A 120 -17.43 -9.92 -0.41
N THR A 121 -18.25 -10.79 -1.00
CA THR A 121 -19.60 -10.43 -1.43
C THR A 121 -20.51 -10.30 -0.19
N TYR A 122 -21.65 -9.61 -0.33
CA TYR A 122 -22.66 -9.60 0.75
C TYR A 122 -23.09 -11.02 1.14
N LYS A 123 -23.31 -11.91 0.16
CA LYS A 123 -23.75 -13.28 0.41
C LYS A 123 -22.75 -14.09 1.25
N ASP A 124 -21.46 -13.92 0.96
CA ASP A 124 -20.41 -14.68 1.65
C ASP A 124 -20.00 -14.04 2.97
N PHE A 125 -20.19 -12.73 3.13
CA PHE A 125 -19.94 -12.04 4.38
C PHE A 125 -21.12 -12.18 5.35
N ASP A 126 -22.37 -11.94 4.94
CA ASP A 126 -23.51 -11.84 5.84
C ASP A 126 -23.95 -13.19 6.45
N ASP A 127 -23.50 -14.31 5.88
CA ASP A 127 -23.61 -15.64 6.47
C ASP A 127 -22.32 -15.96 7.27
N PRO A 128 -22.37 -16.01 8.62
CA PRO A 128 -21.17 -16.20 9.44
C PRO A 128 -20.44 -17.52 9.19
N ALA A 129 -21.17 -18.59 8.84
CA ALA A 129 -20.57 -19.89 8.57
C ALA A 129 -19.81 -19.85 7.23
N ARG A 130 -20.41 -19.24 6.20
CA ARG A 130 -19.74 -19.03 4.91
C ARG A 130 -18.53 -18.12 5.06
N ARG A 131 -18.67 -17.05 5.85
CA ARG A 131 -17.60 -16.10 6.12
C ARG A 131 -16.37 -16.78 6.70
N GLU A 132 -16.55 -17.55 7.78
CA GLU A 132 -15.44 -18.23 8.44
C GLU A 132 -14.76 -19.27 7.53
N GLU A 133 -15.54 -20.04 6.77
CA GLU A 133 -14.97 -21.00 5.81
C GLU A 133 -14.18 -20.29 4.69
N LEU A 134 -14.69 -19.17 4.17
CA LEU A 134 -14.00 -18.42 3.12
C LEU A 134 -12.76 -17.67 3.65
N ILE A 135 -12.74 -17.25 4.92
CA ILE A 135 -11.54 -16.69 5.56
C ILE A 135 -10.42 -17.74 5.61
N LYS A 136 -10.73 -18.99 5.99
CA LYS A 136 -9.73 -20.07 5.98
C LYS A 136 -9.16 -20.29 4.57
N ILE A 137 -10.03 -20.34 3.57
CA ILE A 137 -9.62 -20.48 2.15
C ILE A 137 -8.73 -19.32 1.71
N ALA A 138 -9.05 -18.08 2.12
CA ALA A 138 -8.23 -16.91 1.78
C ALA A 138 -6.85 -16.98 2.45
N ILE A 139 -6.76 -17.43 3.71
CA ILE A 139 -5.50 -17.67 4.40
C ILE A 139 -4.65 -18.72 3.68
N ASP A 140 -5.27 -19.81 3.20
CA ASP A 140 -4.56 -20.85 2.42
C ASP A 140 -4.03 -20.28 1.08
N CYS A 141 -4.80 -19.39 0.43
CA CYS A 141 -4.34 -18.71 -0.79
C CYS A 141 -3.11 -17.83 -0.50
N TRP A 142 -3.12 -17.07 0.60
CA TRP A 142 -1.97 -16.31 1.05
C TRP A 142 -0.76 -17.21 1.35
N ALA A 143 -0.96 -18.34 2.03
CA ALA A 143 0.12 -19.29 2.32
C ALA A 143 0.79 -19.84 1.03
N ASP A 144 0.01 -20.12 -0.02
CA ASP A 144 0.52 -20.55 -1.33
C ASP A 144 1.37 -19.44 -2.00
N VAL A 145 0.93 -18.18 -1.92
CA VAL A 145 1.72 -17.04 -2.39
C VAL A 145 2.99 -16.85 -1.55
N ALA A 146 2.92 -17.03 -0.23
CA ALA A 146 4.06 -16.85 0.67
C ALA A 146 5.24 -17.76 0.32
N GLU A 147 4.96 -19.03 -0.02
CA GLU A 147 6.00 -19.98 -0.42
C GLU A 147 6.74 -19.53 -1.68
N HIS A 148 5.99 -19.03 -2.67
CA HIS A 148 6.57 -18.50 -3.90
C HIS A 148 7.33 -17.19 -3.64
N ALA A 149 6.75 -16.26 -2.88
CA ALA A 149 7.36 -14.99 -2.53
C ALA A 149 8.68 -15.16 -1.79
N ARG A 150 8.77 -16.15 -0.89
CA ARG A 150 10.03 -16.54 -0.24
C ARG A 150 11.08 -16.98 -1.25
N ALA A 151 10.69 -17.78 -2.24
CA ALA A 151 11.60 -18.25 -3.30
C ALA A 151 12.04 -17.12 -4.24
N ALA A 152 11.17 -16.14 -4.50
CA ALA A 152 11.49 -14.93 -5.25
C ALA A 152 12.46 -13.99 -4.48
N GLY A 153 12.52 -14.09 -3.16
CA GLY A 153 13.42 -13.31 -2.31
C GLY A 153 12.74 -12.19 -1.51
N LEU A 154 11.40 -12.17 -1.46
CA LEU A 154 10.67 -11.24 -0.61
C LEU A 154 10.83 -11.61 0.87
N SER A 155 10.77 -10.60 1.74
CA SER A 155 10.97 -10.74 3.19
C SER A 155 9.66 -10.89 3.96
N TYR A 156 8.57 -10.34 3.44
CA TYR A 156 7.22 -10.48 4.00
C TYR A 156 6.16 -10.21 2.91
N MET A 157 4.92 -10.59 3.18
CA MET A 157 3.75 -10.12 2.43
C MET A 157 2.90 -9.22 3.32
N PHE A 158 1.95 -8.49 2.75
CA PHE A 158 1.04 -7.70 3.55
C PHE A 158 -0.41 -7.70 3.09
N TRP A 159 -1.30 -7.38 4.03
CA TRP A 159 -2.69 -7.02 3.75
C TRP A 159 -3.00 -5.59 4.19
N GLU A 160 -3.90 -4.93 3.46
CA GLU A 160 -4.42 -3.60 3.82
C GLU A 160 -5.74 -3.73 4.62
N PRO A 161 -5.81 -3.27 5.88
CA PRO A 161 -7.06 -3.09 6.61
C PRO A 161 -7.92 -2.01 5.94
N MET A 162 -9.22 -2.26 5.81
CA MET A 162 -10.16 -1.39 5.09
C MET A 162 -11.15 -0.72 6.06
N SER A 163 -12.28 -0.24 5.55
CA SER A 163 -13.21 0.62 6.33
C SER A 163 -14.62 0.02 6.48
N ILE A 164 -14.84 -1.23 6.05
CA ILE A 164 -16.09 -1.96 6.24
C ILE A 164 -15.82 -3.45 6.47
N GLY A 165 -16.70 -4.12 7.22
CA GLY A 165 -16.48 -5.51 7.62
C GLY A 165 -16.18 -6.48 6.47
N ARG A 166 -16.89 -6.39 5.34
CA ARG A 166 -16.67 -7.30 4.19
C ARG A 166 -15.33 -7.09 3.46
N GLU A 167 -14.57 -6.06 3.85
CA GLU A 167 -13.23 -5.75 3.35
C GLU A 167 -12.16 -5.84 4.45
N PHE A 168 -12.56 -6.23 5.66
CA PHE A 168 -11.75 -6.60 6.82
C PHE A 168 -10.95 -5.47 7.48
N GLY A 169 -10.79 -5.59 8.79
CA GLY A 169 -9.94 -4.67 9.57
C GLY A 169 -10.52 -3.26 9.73
N GLU A 170 -11.84 -3.15 9.70
CA GLU A 170 -12.58 -1.89 9.76
C GLU A 170 -12.58 -1.20 11.12
N THR A 171 -12.19 -1.92 12.17
CA THR A 171 -11.92 -1.40 13.51
C THR A 171 -10.51 -1.81 13.93
N ILE A 172 -9.88 -1.06 14.83
CA ILE A 172 -8.54 -1.41 15.35
C ILE A 172 -8.58 -2.80 15.97
N ALA A 173 -9.64 -3.12 16.71
CA ALA A 173 -9.81 -4.43 17.35
C ALA A 173 -9.94 -5.57 16.32
N ALA A 174 -10.77 -5.42 15.29
CA ALA A 174 -10.91 -6.43 14.23
C ALA A 174 -9.61 -6.58 13.43
N CYS A 175 -8.91 -5.48 13.18
CA CYS A 175 -7.63 -5.45 12.48
C CYS A 175 -6.56 -6.25 13.22
N LEU A 176 -6.33 -5.94 14.51
CA LEU A 176 -5.35 -6.64 15.33
C LEU A 176 -5.71 -8.12 15.52
N SER A 177 -7.00 -8.44 15.67
CA SER A 177 -7.45 -9.84 15.77
C SER A 177 -7.14 -10.65 14.50
N LEU A 178 -7.36 -10.08 13.32
CA LEU A 178 -6.98 -10.74 12.06
C LEU A 178 -5.46 -10.84 11.93
N GLN A 179 -4.71 -9.80 12.30
CA GLN A 179 -3.25 -9.84 12.27
C GLN A 179 -2.68 -10.94 13.18
N GLU A 180 -3.21 -11.11 14.40
CA GLU A 180 -2.81 -12.20 15.29
C GLU A 180 -3.03 -13.57 14.64
N ARG A 181 -4.17 -13.75 13.97
CA ARG A 181 -4.50 -14.98 13.23
C ARG A 181 -3.52 -15.22 12.07
N LEU A 182 -3.17 -14.18 11.31
CA LEU A 182 -2.23 -14.26 10.19
C LEU A 182 -0.79 -14.55 10.67
N THR A 183 -0.36 -13.92 11.75
CA THR A 183 0.93 -14.21 12.38
C THR A 183 0.98 -15.65 12.90
N ALA A 184 -0.09 -16.14 13.52
CA ALA A 184 -0.18 -17.50 14.03
C ALA A 184 -0.23 -18.58 12.92
N ALA A 185 -0.61 -18.21 11.70
CA ALA A 185 -0.66 -19.14 10.57
C ALA A 185 0.72 -19.68 10.16
N GLY A 186 1.82 -19.02 10.56
CA GLY A 186 3.18 -19.55 10.36
C GLY A 186 3.56 -19.71 8.89
N MET A 187 3.17 -18.75 8.05
CA MET A 187 3.47 -18.75 6.61
C MET A 187 4.99 -18.73 6.33
N ALA A 188 5.38 -19.14 5.12
CA ALA A 188 6.78 -19.28 4.68
C ALA A 188 7.63 -18.01 4.90
N ILE A 189 7.03 -16.85 4.70
CA ILE A 189 7.49 -15.54 5.13
C ILE A 189 6.37 -14.87 5.91
N PRO A 190 6.68 -13.96 6.86
CA PRO A 190 5.65 -13.29 7.65
C PRO A 190 4.62 -12.56 6.78
N MET A 191 3.37 -12.58 7.23
CA MET A 191 2.31 -11.74 6.68
C MET A 191 1.95 -10.66 7.68
N TRP A 192 2.26 -9.41 7.33
CA TRP A 192 2.03 -8.22 8.15
C TRP A 192 0.85 -7.40 7.60
N MET A 193 0.47 -6.33 8.28
CA MET A 193 -0.46 -5.37 7.68
C MET A 193 0.30 -4.23 7.00
N MET A 194 -0.42 -3.51 6.16
CA MET A 194 -0.09 -2.17 5.72
C MET A 194 -1.29 -1.29 6.08
N ALA A 195 -1.25 -0.69 7.25
CA ALA A 195 -2.33 0.16 7.73
C ALA A 195 -2.32 1.51 7.00
N ASP A 196 -3.50 1.97 6.60
CA ASP A 196 -3.77 3.36 6.31
C ASP A 196 -4.43 4.00 7.53
N ILE A 197 -3.80 5.03 8.09
CA ILE A 197 -4.31 5.71 9.28
C ILE A 197 -5.61 6.49 9.01
N ASP A 198 -5.98 6.73 7.75
CA ASP A 198 -7.24 7.38 7.43
C ASP A 198 -8.43 6.41 7.22
N HIS A 199 -8.18 5.11 7.12
CA HIS A 199 -9.22 4.08 7.11
C HIS A 199 -9.95 3.97 8.47
N GLY A 200 -10.95 3.08 8.50
CA GLY A 200 -11.78 2.82 9.66
C GLY A 200 -13.26 3.04 9.43
N ASP A 201 -14.09 2.27 10.13
CA ASP A 201 -15.54 2.43 10.10
C ASP A 201 -15.96 3.71 10.83
N ILE A 202 -16.30 4.75 10.06
CA ILE A 202 -16.79 6.04 10.56
C ILE A 202 -18.12 5.93 11.33
N THR A 203 -18.82 4.80 11.25
CA THR A 203 -20.05 4.52 12.00
C THR A 203 -19.79 3.77 13.31
N SER A 204 -18.54 3.40 13.60
CA SER A 204 -18.16 2.79 14.88
C SER A 204 -18.55 3.68 16.06
N THR A 205 -18.99 3.04 17.14
CA THR A 205 -19.23 3.72 18.41
C THR A 205 -17.94 4.07 19.14
N ASP A 206 -16.81 3.46 18.76
CA ASP A 206 -15.49 3.78 19.26
C ASP A 206 -14.85 4.86 18.36
N PRO A 207 -14.59 6.09 18.85
CA PRO A 207 -14.00 7.14 18.04
C PRO A 207 -12.56 6.85 17.60
N ASP A 208 -11.86 5.93 18.28
CA ASP A 208 -10.50 5.55 17.92
C ASP A 208 -10.46 4.81 16.57
N ASP A 209 -11.53 4.12 16.20
CA ASP A 209 -11.58 3.32 14.96
C ASP A 209 -11.46 4.17 13.69
N TYR A 210 -11.73 5.46 13.74
CA TYR A 210 -11.58 6.39 12.62
C TYR A 210 -10.71 7.61 12.95
N ASP A 211 -9.96 7.56 14.06
CA ASP A 211 -8.96 8.57 14.42
C ASP A 211 -7.56 8.17 13.91
N PRO A 212 -6.94 8.95 13.00
CA PRO A 212 -5.61 8.61 12.49
C PRO A 212 -4.53 8.48 13.54
N TYR A 213 -4.65 9.20 14.67
CA TYR A 213 -3.68 9.13 15.74
C TYR A 213 -3.83 7.86 16.58
N ALA A 214 -5.04 7.32 16.73
CA ALA A 214 -5.25 6.03 17.38
C ALA A 214 -4.63 4.90 16.56
N TRP A 215 -4.87 4.88 15.24
CA TRP A 215 -4.22 3.96 14.31
C TRP A 215 -2.69 4.08 14.37
N ALA A 216 -2.14 5.29 14.33
CA ALA A 216 -0.70 5.53 14.42
C ALA A 216 -0.05 5.00 15.71
N ARG A 217 -0.79 4.94 16.83
CA ARG A 217 -0.34 4.30 18.08
C ARG A 217 -0.48 2.78 18.07
N ALA A 218 -1.42 2.23 17.33
CA ALA A 218 -1.76 0.81 17.40
C ALA A 218 -0.90 -0.09 16.50
N VAL A 219 -0.54 0.39 15.30
CA VAL A 219 -0.04 -0.47 14.21
C VAL A 219 1.48 -0.57 13.99
N PRO A 220 2.36 0.35 14.45
CA PRO A 220 3.76 0.34 14.01
C PRO A 220 4.53 -0.99 14.17
N PRO A 221 4.33 -1.81 15.23
CA PRO A 221 5.05 -3.07 15.39
C PRO A 221 4.64 -4.17 14.40
N VAL A 222 3.48 -4.03 13.76
CA VAL A 222 2.90 -5.03 12.84
C VAL A 222 2.61 -4.48 11.45
N SER A 223 2.96 -3.22 11.20
CA SER A 223 2.77 -2.52 9.92
C SER A 223 4.10 -1.92 9.43
N PRO A 224 4.95 -2.68 8.73
CA PRO A 224 6.23 -2.18 8.23
C PRO A 224 6.10 -0.94 7.33
N ILE A 225 5.03 -0.91 6.53
CA ILE A 225 4.63 0.23 5.70
C ILE A 225 3.35 0.81 6.30
N ILE A 226 3.25 2.13 6.41
CA ILE A 226 2.06 2.83 6.90
C ILE A 226 1.66 3.89 5.88
N HIS A 227 0.46 3.77 5.34
CA HIS A 227 -0.10 4.74 4.41
C HIS A 227 -0.56 5.99 5.16
N ILE A 228 -0.25 7.14 4.59
CA ILE A 228 -0.69 8.44 5.07
C ILE A 228 -1.24 9.29 3.92
N LYS A 229 -2.28 10.04 4.24
CA LYS A 229 -2.93 11.03 3.38
C LYS A 229 -3.44 12.16 4.26
N GLN A 230 -3.73 13.33 3.71
CA GLN A 230 -4.36 14.37 4.51
C GLN A 230 -5.82 14.02 4.79
N SER A 231 -6.19 14.00 6.06
CA SER A 231 -7.52 13.61 6.52
C SER A 231 -8.40 14.84 6.70
N LEU A 232 -9.54 14.89 6.00
CA LEU A 232 -10.57 15.90 6.18
C LEU A 232 -11.71 15.35 7.06
N MET A 233 -12.54 16.25 7.61
CA MET A 233 -13.66 15.87 8.49
C MET A 233 -14.67 14.91 7.84
N ASP A 234 -14.80 14.92 6.52
CA ASP A 234 -15.70 14.04 5.76
C ASP A 234 -15.06 12.70 5.37
N LYS A 235 -13.78 12.47 5.72
CA LYS A 235 -12.98 11.32 5.25
C LYS A 235 -13.04 11.16 3.71
N GLY A 236 -13.29 12.27 3.01
CA GLY A 236 -13.63 12.31 1.60
C GLY A 236 -12.40 12.44 0.70
N GLY A 237 -11.85 11.30 0.29
CA GLY A 237 -10.80 11.19 -0.73
C GLY A 237 -9.38 11.32 -0.20
N HIS A 238 -8.41 10.82 -0.97
CA HIS A 238 -7.01 10.70 -0.53
C HIS A 238 -6.26 12.02 -0.80
N ARG A 239 -6.46 13.01 0.08
CA ARG A 239 -5.99 14.38 -0.19
C ARG A 239 -4.47 14.54 -0.01
N PRO A 240 -3.81 15.34 -0.85
CA PRO A 240 -2.40 15.66 -0.72
C PRO A 240 -2.10 16.62 0.44
N PHE A 241 -0.84 16.65 0.86
CA PHE A 241 -0.33 17.51 1.92
C PHE A 241 0.07 18.89 1.40
N THR A 242 -0.88 19.59 0.78
CA THR A 242 -0.68 20.97 0.30
C THR A 242 -1.02 22.00 1.36
N ALA A 243 -0.55 23.24 1.21
CA ALA A 243 -0.87 24.34 2.12
C ALA A 243 -2.39 24.50 2.34
N GLU A 244 -3.21 24.31 1.29
CA GLU A 244 -4.66 24.38 1.39
C GLU A 244 -5.24 23.28 2.29
N PHE A 245 -4.86 22.02 2.05
CA PHE A 245 -5.39 20.90 2.80
C PHE A 245 -4.79 20.80 4.20
N ASN A 246 -3.52 21.16 4.40
CA ASN A 246 -2.86 21.18 5.70
C ASN A 246 -3.48 22.21 6.67
N ALA A 247 -4.05 23.29 6.14
CA ALA A 247 -4.74 24.29 6.96
C ALA A 247 -6.11 23.81 7.52
N LYS A 248 -6.72 22.79 6.90
CA LYS A 248 -8.06 22.28 7.25
C LYS A 248 -8.04 20.82 7.70
N GLY A 249 -6.96 20.11 7.40
CA GLY A 249 -6.80 18.69 7.63
C GLY A 249 -6.30 18.37 9.03
N ARG A 250 -6.46 17.12 9.42
CA ARG A 250 -6.21 16.64 10.79
C ARG A 250 -4.77 16.20 11.01
N ILE A 251 -4.10 15.69 9.98
CA ILE A 251 -2.78 15.07 10.13
C ILE A 251 -1.71 16.15 10.01
N GLN A 252 -0.94 16.31 11.09
CA GLN A 252 0.20 17.20 11.20
C GLN A 252 1.46 16.40 11.56
N PRO A 253 2.66 16.74 11.02
CA PRO A 253 3.86 15.92 11.17
C PRO A 253 4.29 15.66 12.61
N ALA A 254 4.44 16.71 13.42
CA ALA A 254 4.95 16.55 14.79
C ALA A 254 4.04 15.67 15.67
N PRO A 255 2.71 15.90 15.74
CA PRO A 255 1.81 15.00 16.46
C PRO A 255 1.79 13.57 15.89
N LEU A 256 1.88 13.40 14.56
CA LEU A 256 1.84 12.06 13.95
C LEU A 256 3.09 11.27 14.31
N LEU A 257 4.27 11.88 14.19
CA LEU A 257 5.53 11.26 14.57
C LEU A 257 5.58 10.91 16.05
N GLN A 258 4.99 11.75 16.91
CA GLN A 258 4.85 11.42 18.33
C GLN A 258 3.96 10.19 18.53
N ALA A 259 2.79 10.13 17.89
CA ALA A 259 1.88 8.99 17.99
C ALA A 259 2.52 7.68 17.48
N LEU A 260 3.24 7.75 16.36
CA LEU A 260 4.02 6.61 15.84
C LEU A 260 5.10 6.16 16.84
N ALA A 261 5.82 7.10 17.47
CA ALA A 261 6.81 6.77 18.49
C ALA A 261 6.18 6.11 19.74
N GLU A 262 5.03 6.62 20.20
CA GLU A 262 4.25 6.04 21.30
C GLU A 262 3.78 4.62 20.97
N GLY A 263 3.43 4.38 19.70
CA GLY A 263 3.09 3.05 19.17
C GLY A 263 4.30 2.12 18.94
N GLY A 264 5.51 2.59 19.19
CA GLY A 264 6.73 1.78 19.07
C GLY A 264 7.32 1.72 17.65
N ALA A 265 7.03 2.71 16.80
CA ALA A 265 7.68 2.86 15.50
C ALA A 265 9.20 2.94 15.63
N LYS A 266 9.92 2.29 14.72
CA LYS A 266 11.39 2.26 14.72
C LYS A 266 11.94 2.75 13.39
N ASP A 267 11.63 2.03 12.34
CA ASP A 267 12.17 2.14 10.98
C ASP A 267 11.08 1.90 9.92
N ASN A 268 9.82 2.17 10.27
CA ASN A 268 8.68 2.04 9.37
C ASN A 268 8.85 2.92 8.12
N GLU A 269 8.40 2.40 6.98
CA GLU A 269 8.24 3.18 5.75
C GLU A 269 6.90 3.93 5.82
N ILE A 270 6.96 5.25 5.76
CA ILE A 270 5.77 6.11 5.71
C ILE A 270 5.47 6.40 4.25
N CYS A 271 4.36 5.87 3.76
CA CYS A 271 4.00 5.87 2.35
C CYS A 271 2.90 6.89 2.07
N LEU A 272 3.18 7.86 1.19
CA LEU A 272 2.19 8.83 0.73
C LEU A 272 1.20 8.14 -0.20
N GLU A 273 -0.09 8.19 0.14
CA GLU A 273 -1.17 7.65 -0.70
C GLU A 273 -2.15 8.74 -1.12
N LEU A 274 -2.08 9.18 -2.38
CA LEU A 274 -2.76 10.39 -2.85
C LEU A 274 -3.67 10.09 -4.04
N SER A 275 -4.74 10.87 -4.22
CA SER A 275 -5.62 10.74 -5.39
C SER A 275 -6.10 12.07 -5.95
N PHE A 276 -6.32 12.08 -7.27
CA PHE A 276 -6.71 13.24 -8.04
C PHE A 276 -7.81 12.84 -9.02
N LYS A 277 -8.92 13.57 -8.99
CA LYS A 277 -10.03 13.37 -9.93
C LYS A 277 -9.55 13.61 -11.36
N GLU A 278 -10.00 12.79 -12.30
CA GLU A 278 -9.77 12.91 -13.74
C GLU A 278 -10.65 14.02 -14.34
N ARG A 279 -10.50 15.24 -13.79
CA ARG A 279 -11.22 16.45 -14.17
C ARG A 279 -10.28 17.64 -14.02
N GLU A 280 -10.36 18.58 -14.95
CA GLU A 280 -9.59 19.81 -14.86
C GLU A 280 -10.16 20.74 -13.76
N PRO A 281 -9.32 21.42 -12.96
CA PRO A 281 -7.85 21.46 -13.05
C PRO A 281 -7.13 20.36 -12.25
N ASN A 282 -7.85 19.48 -11.54
CA ASN A 282 -7.27 18.49 -10.63
C ASN A 282 -6.28 17.54 -11.33
N ASP A 283 -6.58 17.11 -12.56
CA ASP A 283 -5.75 16.15 -13.30
C ASP A 283 -4.35 16.70 -13.64
N ARG A 284 -4.23 18.03 -13.78
CA ARG A 284 -2.95 18.72 -14.02
C ARG A 284 -2.23 19.17 -12.76
N GLN A 285 -2.83 18.92 -11.60
CA GLN A 285 -2.24 19.25 -10.28
C GLN A 285 -1.50 18.08 -9.64
N VAL A 286 -1.49 16.90 -10.28
CA VAL A 286 -0.89 15.66 -9.75
C VAL A 286 0.58 15.86 -9.37
N ILE A 287 1.45 16.15 -10.34
CA ILE A 287 2.89 16.30 -10.08
C ILE A 287 3.18 17.46 -9.11
N PRO A 288 2.63 18.68 -9.30
CA PRO A 288 2.88 19.78 -8.36
C PRO A 288 2.48 19.47 -6.91
N GLN A 289 1.32 18.83 -6.69
CA GLN A 289 0.85 18.57 -5.32
C GLN A 289 1.50 17.34 -4.68
N ILE A 290 1.94 16.36 -5.46
CA ILE A 290 2.79 15.28 -4.93
C ILE A 290 4.15 15.86 -4.52
N ALA A 291 4.79 16.68 -5.36
CA ALA A 291 6.06 17.33 -5.03
C ALA A 291 5.94 18.23 -3.79
N GLU A 292 4.86 18.99 -3.65
CA GLU A 292 4.56 19.76 -2.44
C GLU A 292 4.40 18.86 -1.21
N SER A 293 3.73 17.71 -1.37
CA SER A 293 3.56 16.73 -0.27
C SER A 293 4.89 16.12 0.18
N VAL A 294 5.78 15.77 -0.75
CA VAL A 294 7.14 15.30 -0.43
C VAL A 294 7.92 16.39 0.30
N ALA A 295 7.89 17.63 -0.21
CA ALA A 295 8.56 18.77 0.41
C ALA A 295 8.02 19.10 1.81
N PHE A 296 6.72 18.88 2.05
CA PHE A 296 6.10 19.04 3.36
C PHE A 296 6.65 18.06 4.40
N TRP A 297 6.89 16.80 4.02
CA TRP A 297 7.41 15.77 4.92
C TRP A 297 8.95 15.74 5.03
N ALA A 298 9.69 16.28 4.05
CA ALA A 298 11.15 16.23 4.01
C ALA A 298 11.88 16.75 5.27
N PRO A 299 11.41 17.80 5.98
CA PRO A 299 12.04 18.23 7.24
C PRO A 299 11.84 17.25 8.40
N HIS A 300 10.97 16.26 8.25
CA HIS A 300 10.49 15.38 9.31
C HIS A 300 10.87 13.90 9.09
N ILE A 301 10.93 13.45 7.83
CA ILE A 301 11.23 12.09 7.42
C ILE A 301 12.19 12.15 6.23
N ASP A 302 13.20 11.28 6.22
CA ASP A 302 14.17 11.22 5.12
C ASP A 302 13.48 10.77 3.82
N THR A 303 13.56 11.61 2.79
CA THR A 303 13.01 11.32 1.45
C THR A 303 13.95 10.44 0.62
N GLY A 304 15.18 10.22 1.09
CA GLY A 304 16.22 9.52 0.36
C GLY A 304 16.77 10.31 -0.84
N VAL A 305 16.45 11.60 -0.97
CA VAL A 305 16.85 12.45 -2.11
C VAL A 305 18.37 12.48 -2.34
N ALA A 306 19.17 12.28 -1.28
CA ALA A 306 20.62 12.24 -1.37
C ALA A 306 21.18 11.02 -2.13
N ASP A 307 20.37 9.96 -2.29
CA ASP A 307 20.73 8.77 -3.05
C ASP A 307 20.28 8.85 -4.53
N LEU A 308 19.60 9.93 -4.93
CA LEU A 308 19.20 10.13 -6.32
C LEU A 308 20.40 10.58 -7.17
N ASN A 309 20.50 10.02 -8.37
CA ASN A 309 21.54 10.32 -9.37
C ASN A 309 21.04 11.35 -10.38
N ILE A 310 20.67 12.55 -9.91
CA ILE A 310 20.05 13.63 -10.70
C ILE A 310 20.91 14.88 -10.81
#